data_AF-A0AAD6WHD9-F1
#
_entry.id   AF-A0AAD6WHD9-F1
#
_cell.length_a   1.000
_cell.length_b   1.000
_cell.length_c   1.000
_cell.angle_alpha   90.00
_cell.angle_beta   90.00
_cell.angle_gamma   90.00
#
_symmetry.space_group_name_H-M   'P 1'
#
loop_
_entity.id
_entity.type
_entity.pdbx_description
1 polymer ?
#
loop_
_entity_poly.entity_id
_entity_poly.type
_entity_poly.pdbx_seq_one_letter_code
_entity_poly.pdbx_strand_id
1 'polypeptide(L)' 'MYNKSINFLIVIIGSSLVELLRGSVSVGQSTLTCFYSLHTFLLSLLTAIFILMYFPMIHKQGLL' A
#
# COMPACT_ATOMS: atom_id res chain seq x y z
N MET A 1 -17.74 10.37 24.43
CA MET A 1 -18.51 9.47 23.53
C MET A 1 -17.95 9.38 22.10
N TYR A 2 -17.20 10.35 21.58
CA TYR A 2 -16.65 10.29 20.21
C TYR A 2 -15.58 9.20 19.97
N ASN A 3 -14.73 8.92 20.98
CA ASN A 3 -13.60 7.99 20.84
C ASN A 3 -14.01 6.52 20.62
N LYS A 4 -15.24 6.14 21.00
CA LYS A 4 -15.78 4.79 20.77
C LYS A 4 -16.31 4.59 19.36
N SER A 5 -16.74 5.66 18.69
CA SER A 5 -17.26 5.62 17.31
C SER A 5 -16.14 5.51 16.28
N ILE A 6 -15.04 6.26 16.45
CA ILE A 6 -13.85 6.15 15.59
C ILE A 6 -13.18 4.77 15.66
N ASN A 7 -13.24 4.08 16.80
CA ASN A 7 -12.71 2.73 16.93
C ASN A 7 -13.54 1.68 16.17
N PHE A 8 -14.84 1.89 15.98
CA PHE A 8 -15.65 1.00 15.14
C PHE A 8 -15.35 1.19 13.65
N LEU A 9 -15.17 2.44 13.24
CA LEU A 9 -14.76 2.78 11.87
C LEU A 9 -13.39 2.19 11.52
N ILE A 10 -12.41 2.25 12.43
CA ILE A 10 -11.08 1.67 12.17
C ILE A 10 -11.13 0.14 12.05
N VAL A 11 -11.97 -0.54 12.83
CA VAL A 11 -12.12 -2.00 12.76
C VAL A 11 -12.80 -2.44 11.46
N ILE A 12 -13.82 -1.71 11.02
CA ILE A 12 -14.55 -2.03 9.78
C ILE A 12 -13.68 -1.76 8.55
N ILE A 13 -13.06 -0.59 8.48
CA ILE A 13 -12.17 -0.21 7.37
C ILE A 13 -10.91 -1.09 7.38
N GLY A 14 -10.33 -1.35 8.56
CA GLY A 14 -9.17 -2.21 8.71
C GLY A 14 -9.46 -3.65 8.28
N SER A 15 -10.60 -4.22 8.67
CA SER A 15 -10.97 -5.58 8.26
C SER A 15 -11.24 -5.67 6.76
N SER A 16 -11.96 -4.69 6.19
CA SER A 16 -12.23 -4.63 4.74
C SER A 16 -10.96 -4.43 3.92
N LEU A 17 -10.04 -3.57 4.39
CA LEU A 17 -8.74 -3.33 3.75
C LEU A 17 -7.86 -4.58 3.86
N VAL A 18 -7.85 -5.26 5.00
CA VAL A 18 -7.11 -6.52 5.19
C VAL A 18 -7.69 -7.63 4.32
N GLU A 19 -9.01 -7.75 4.17
CA GLU A 19 -9.64 -8.70 3.26
C GLU A 19 -9.32 -8.40 1.80
N LEU A 20 -9.33 -7.12 1.40
CA LEU A 20 -8.97 -6.69 0.06
C LEU A 20 -7.48 -6.95 -0.25
N LEU A 21 -6.59 -6.63 0.69
CA LEU A 21 -5.15 -6.90 0.56
C LEU A 21 -4.83 -8.40 0.60
N ARG A 22 -5.61 -9.21 1.33
CA ARG A 22 -5.44 -10.66 1.41
C ARG A 22 -6.06 -11.40 0.22
N GLY A 23 -6.96 -10.75 -0.53
CA GLY A 23 -7.61 -11.28 -1.73
C GLY A 23 -8.57 -12.46 -1.48
N SER A 24 -8.73 -12.92 -0.24
CA SER A 24 -9.61 -14.03 0.19
C SER A 24 -9.64 -14.16 1.72
N VAL A 25 -10.69 -14.81 2.24
CA VAL A 25 -10.96 -15.05 3.67
C VAL A 25 -9.93 -15.97 4.38
N SER A 26 -8.99 -16.55 3.63
CA SER A 26 -7.91 -17.43 4.12
C SER A 26 -6.55 -17.06 3.50
N VAL A 27 -5.47 -17.07 4.29
CA VAL A 27 -4.09 -16.78 3.82
C VAL A 27 -3.65 -18.07 3.12
N GLY A 28 -3.55 -18.05 1.80
CA GLY A 28 -3.14 -19.19 1.00
C GLY A 28 -2.42 -18.75 -0.28
N GLN A 29 -2.42 -19.61 -1.31
CA GLN A 29 -1.75 -19.29 -2.59
C GLN A 29 -2.34 -18.07 -3.32
N SER A 30 -3.64 -17.79 -3.15
CA SER A 30 -4.25 -16.60 -3.75
C SER A 30 -3.71 -15.31 -3.14
N THR A 31 -3.41 -15.30 -1.84
CA THR A 31 -2.77 -14.17 -1.16
C THR A 31 -1.32 -13.98 -1.60
N LEU A 32 -0.56 -15.05 -1.81
CA LEU A 32 0.82 -14.97 -2.32
C LEU A 32 0.88 -14.44 -3.75
N THR A 33 -0.01 -14.91 -4.63
CA THR A 33 -0.10 -14.39 -6.01
C THR A 33 -0.56 -12.93 -6.04
N CYS A 34 -1.49 -12.55 -5.15
CA CYS A 34 -1.91 -11.16 -4.99
C CYS A 34 -0.77 -10.28 -4.46
N PHE A 35 -0.09 -10.70 -3.39
CA PHE A 35 1.06 -9.97 -2.83
C PHE A 35 2.20 -9.85 -3.81
N TYR A 36 2.51 -10.91 -4.56
CA TYR A 36 3.53 -10.88 -5.60
C TYR A 36 3.15 -9.89 -6.69
N SER A 37 1.90 -9.92 -7.18
CA SER A 37 1.39 -8.95 -8.17
C SER A 37 1.42 -7.51 -7.64
N LEU A 38 0.92 -7.26 -6.42
CA LEU A 38 1.00 -5.95 -5.77
C LEU A 38 2.46 -5.50 -5.59
N HIS A 39 3.36 -6.41 -5.25
CA HIS A 39 4.78 -6.09 -5.05
C HIS A 39 5.48 -5.78 -6.38
N THR A 40 5.39 -6.66 -7.39
CA THR A 40 6.06 -6.44 -8.68
C THR A 40 5.41 -5.34 -9.50
N PHE A 41 4.12 -5.09 -9.34
CA PHE A 41 3.40 -4.09 -10.12
C PHE A 41 3.24 -2.78 -9.35
N LEU A 42 2.54 -2.77 -8.21
CA LEU A 42 2.31 -1.52 -7.46
C LEU A 42 3.58 -1.00 -6.80
N LEU A 43 4.36 -1.85 -6.11
CA LEU A 43 5.56 -1.37 -5.43
C LEU A 43 6.63 -0.93 -6.44
N SER A 44 6.77 -1.66 -7.54
CA SER A 44 7.70 -1.31 -8.61
C SER A 44 7.28 -0.05 -9.36
N LEU A 45 5.99 0.12 -9.68
CA LEU A 45 5.46 1.34 -10.30
C LEU A 45 5.58 2.56 -9.37
N LEU A 46 5.24 2.39 -8.09
CA LEU A 46 5.38 3.44 -7.09
C LEU A 46 6.84 3.86 -6.96
N THR A 47 7.76 2.89 -6.88
CA THR A 47 9.21 3.15 -6.85
C THR A 47 9.67 3.91 -8.10
N ALA A 48 9.21 3.51 -9.28
CA ALA A 48 9.54 4.21 -10.53
C ALA A 48 9.06 5.67 -10.52
N ILE A 49 7.83 5.94 -10.07
CA ILE A 49 7.29 7.30 -9.93
C ILE A 49 8.09 8.11 -8.91
N PHE A 50 8.42 7.50 -7.76
CA PHE A 50 9.24 8.14 -6.73
C PHE A 50 10.62 8.52 -7.28
N ILE A 51 11.32 7.60 -7.95
CA ILE A 51 12.62 7.91 -8.56
C ILE A 51 12.47 9.02 -9.61
N LEU A 52 11.42 8.97 -10.43
CA LEU A 52 11.17 9.95 -11.49
C LEU A 52 10.86 11.36 -10.96
N MET A 53 10.19 11.48 -9.81
CA MET A 53 9.95 12.77 -9.14
C MET A 53 11.14 13.21 -8.28
N TYR A 54 11.82 12.27 -7.64
CA TYR A 54 12.93 12.53 -6.73
C TYR A 54 14.18 12.95 -7.48
N PHE A 55 14.50 12.30 -8.60
CA PHE A 55 15.70 12.59 -9.40
C PHE A 55 15.79 14.05 -9.88
N PRO A 56 14.74 14.66 -10.46
CA PRO A 56 14.73 16.09 -10.78
C PRO A 56 14.85 16.99 -9.55
N MET A 57 14.32 16.55 -8.40
CA MET A 57 14.38 17.31 -7.16
C MET A 57 15.82 17.39 -6.63
N ILE A 58 16.56 16.28 -6.68
CA ILE A 58 17.99 16.24 -6.34
C ILE A 58 18.82 17.06 -7.34
N HIS A 59 18.52 16.93 -8.64
CA HIS A 59 19.22 17.69 -9.69
C HIS A 59 19.02 19.21 -9.54
N LYS A 60 17.81 19.65 -9.13
CA LYS A 60 17.55 21.08 -8.89
C LYS A 60 18.13 21.61 -7.58
N GLN A 61 18.34 20.74 -6.59
CA GLN A 61 18.90 21.12 -5.29
C GLN A 61 20.43 21.14 -5.28
N GLY A 62 21.10 20.71 -6.37
CA GLY A 62 22.54 20.84 -6.54
C GLY A 62 23.35 19.97 -5.58
N LEU A 63 22.78 18.86 -5.09
CA LEU A 63 23.45 17.91 -4.20
C LEU A 63 24.41 16.95 -4.92
N LEU A 64 24.40 16.96 -6.26
CA LEU A 64 25.38 16.29 -7.12
C LEU A 64 26.17 17.34 -7.90
#